data_AF-A0A1W1US77-F1
#
_entry.id   AF-A0A1W1US77-F1
#
_cell.length_a   1.000
_cell.length_b   1.000
_cell.length_c   1.000
_cell.angle_alpha   90.00
_cell.angle_beta   90.00
_cell.angle_gamma   90.00
#
_symmetry.space_group_name_H-M   'P 1'
#
loop_
_entity.id
_entity.type
_entity.pdbx_description
1 polymer ?
#
loop_
_entity_poly.entity_id
_entity_poly.type
_entity_poly.pdbx_seq_one_letter_code
_entity_poly.pdbx_strand_id
1 'polypeptide(L)'
;MTAFPYGPEVKPQKLGIPRPWLAFGVSALLVGCAQSPPIAAEHQTLGLLELTFTGLGSSTVNASVRPVPSGVVGQSLTTLPGGLQLQLLSSGAFDVGDRGAGGQRYLSATFKVRNANVQGDAAYADARKNLTFFAASTAATLQGTAVSQLVRFDNTNADPTIALSMFPTHGMQYSPVQNRALVVANAADFQVFTEAEADPANFTPATTAGALHVTGLFPYGFVVRSASGSGRALPGNPGPGQFDGRVTFAYRLPLQATAAADPYQVRIIVQAAEDTQPRVTESLEEQATPGEQTVTQRGAALQGTLSGGQTVQVAYLAGSTYSGANGVRVCQVRTAGTAQAPTVRLGGPC
;
A
#
# COMPACT_ATOMS: atom_id res chain seq x y z
N MET A 1 -43.09 -49.97 47.43
CA MET A 1 -43.32 -50.68 48.71
C MET A 1 -42.13 -50.41 49.61
N THR A 2 -42.37 -49.95 50.85
CA THR A 2 -41.40 -49.75 51.99
C THR A 2 -40.24 -48.75 51.73
N ALA A 3 -39.79 -47.85 52.62
CA ALA A 3 -40.05 -47.53 54.03
C ALA A 3 -39.53 -46.10 54.36
N PHE A 4 -40.07 -45.49 55.42
CA PHE A 4 -39.53 -44.33 56.19
C PHE A 4 -38.50 -44.82 57.24
N PRO A 5 -37.57 -43.98 57.81
CA PRO A 5 -37.88 -43.20 59.04
C PRO A 5 -37.02 -41.93 59.39
N TYR A 6 -37.59 -41.09 60.30
CA TYR A 6 -37.02 -40.25 61.42
C TYR A 6 -35.78 -39.33 61.18
N GLY A 7 -35.83 -37.98 61.35
CA GLY A 7 -35.86 -37.18 62.61
C GLY A 7 -34.44 -36.57 62.88
N PRO A 8 -34.20 -35.43 63.62
CA PRO A 8 -35.03 -34.81 64.66
C PRO A 8 -35.09 -33.24 64.68
N GLU A 9 -35.80 -32.77 65.71
CA GLU A 9 -36.24 -31.45 66.16
C GLU A 9 -35.19 -30.65 66.96
N VAL A 10 -35.10 -29.30 66.82
CA VAL A 10 -34.67 -28.34 67.86
C VAL A 10 -35.30 -26.94 67.63
N LYS A 11 -36.02 -26.44 68.65
CA LYS A 11 -36.55 -25.06 68.90
C LYS A 11 -35.46 -24.18 69.58
N PRO A 12 -35.63 -22.87 69.94
CA PRO A 12 -36.59 -21.81 69.58
C PRO A 12 -35.92 -20.39 69.40
N GLN A 13 -36.77 -19.36 69.37
CA GLN A 13 -36.65 -18.05 70.06
C GLN A 13 -36.33 -16.74 69.28
N LYS A 14 -37.39 -15.91 69.28
CA LYS A 14 -37.53 -14.46 69.08
C LYS A 14 -36.37 -13.60 69.59
N LEU A 15 -36.11 -12.49 68.90
CA LEU A 15 -36.27 -11.08 69.33
C LEU A 15 -35.68 -10.21 68.20
N GLY A 16 -36.41 -9.26 67.62
CA GLY A 16 -36.53 -7.91 68.19
C GLY A 16 -35.83 -6.93 67.26
N ILE A 17 -36.63 -6.16 66.50
CA ILE A 17 -36.21 -5.05 65.64
C ILE A 17 -35.57 -3.94 66.51
N PRO A 18 -34.49 -3.30 66.03
CA PRO A 18 -34.58 -1.86 65.79
C PRO A 18 -33.92 -1.44 64.45
N ARG A 19 -34.66 -0.67 63.65
CA ARG A 19 -34.12 0.42 62.81
C ARG A 19 -33.31 1.37 63.72
N PRO A 20 -32.32 2.19 63.27
CA PRO A 20 -32.29 2.93 61.99
C PRO A 20 -30.87 3.22 61.39
N TRP A 21 -30.82 4.15 60.42
CA TRP A 21 -29.71 4.98 59.91
C TRP A 21 -29.16 4.64 58.52
N LEU A 22 -29.68 5.38 57.54
CA LEU A 22 -29.10 5.60 56.22
C LEU A 22 -27.75 6.33 56.36
N ALA A 23 -26.66 5.67 55.99
CA ALA A 23 -25.40 6.31 55.66
C ALA A 23 -25.25 6.31 54.14
N PHE A 24 -25.24 7.52 53.57
CA PHE A 24 -24.83 7.77 52.19
C PHE A 24 -23.35 7.41 52.03
N GLY A 25 -23.06 6.26 51.43
CA GLY A 25 -21.73 5.92 50.93
C GLY A 25 -21.63 6.32 49.47
N VAL A 26 -20.95 7.44 49.20
CA VAL A 26 -20.51 7.81 47.85
C VAL A 26 -19.41 6.83 47.44
N SER A 27 -19.77 5.79 46.70
CA SER A 27 -18.81 4.97 45.98
C SER A 27 -18.29 5.75 44.77
N ALA A 28 -17.15 6.40 44.94
CA ALA A 28 -16.36 6.90 43.83
C ALA A 28 -15.88 5.70 42.99
N LEU A 29 -16.53 5.49 41.84
CA LEU A 29 -16.02 4.63 40.77
C LEU A 29 -14.74 5.27 40.24
N LEU A 30 -13.60 4.73 40.66
CA LEU A 30 -12.32 4.94 39.98
C LEU A 30 -12.45 4.36 38.57
N VAL A 31 -12.74 5.24 37.60
CA VAL A 31 -12.59 4.95 36.17
C VAL A 31 -11.10 4.79 35.93
N GLY A 32 -10.62 3.55 36.03
CA GLY A 32 -9.31 3.18 35.54
C GLY A 32 -9.29 3.44 34.04
N CYS A 33 -8.39 4.32 33.60
CA CYS A 33 -7.99 4.41 32.21
C CYS A 33 -7.41 3.04 31.81
N ALA A 34 -8.25 2.16 31.28
CA ALA A 34 -7.78 1.03 30.51
C ALA A 34 -7.09 1.62 29.28
N GLN A 35 -5.78 1.84 29.35
CA GLN A 35 -4.96 2.01 28.17
C GLN A 35 -5.17 0.74 27.35
N SER A 36 -5.89 0.86 26.23
CA SER A 36 -5.92 -0.16 25.21
C SER A 36 -4.47 -0.60 24.95
N PRO A 37 -4.17 -1.91 24.91
CA PRO A 37 -2.82 -2.36 24.56
C PRO A 37 -2.43 -1.69 23.22
N PRO A 38 -1.17 -1.26 23.06
CA PRO A 38 -0.74 -0.65 21.82
C PRO A 38 -1.07 -1.60 20.67
N ILE A 39 -1.83 -1.12 19.70
CA ILE A 39 -2.09 -1.84 18.46
C ILE A 39 -0.71 -2.10 17.84
N ALA A 40 -0.39 -3.37 17.56
CA ALA A 40 0.85 -3.71 16.88
C ALA A 40 0.90 -2.96 15.55
N ALA A 41 1.99 -2.24 15.29
CA ALA A 41 2.18 -1.56 14.01
C ALA A 41 2.09 -2.59 12.88
N GLU A 42 1.22 -2.33 11.91
CA GLU A 42 0.95 -3.23 10.78
C GLU A 42 2.06 -3.18 9.74
N HIS A 43 2.91 -2.14 9.78
CA HIS A 43 3.95 -1.89 8.80
C HIS A 43 5.33 -1.65 9.40
N GLN A 44 6.37 -2.26 8.81
CA GLN A 44 7.77 -1.98 9.17
C GLN A 44 8.44 -1.11 8.10
N THR A 45 8.77 0.13 8.45
CA THR A 45 9.32 1.12 7.51
C THR A 45 10.77 0.81 7.13
N LEU A 46 11.10 0.84 5.84
CA LEU A 46 12.44 0.58 5.30
C LEU A 46 13.15 1.83 4.75
N GLY A 47 12.38 2.84 4.35
CA GLY A 47 12.90 4.12 3.88
C GLY A 47 12.17 4.66 2.67
N LEU A 48 12.64 5.82 2.20
CA LEU A 48 12.03 6.58 1.12
C LEU A 48 12.84 6.43 -0.18
N LEU A 49 12.13 6.30 -1.30
CA LEU A 49 12.69 6.16 -2.63
C LEU A 49 12.02 7.17 -3.56
N GLU A 50 12.81 7.69 -4.50
CA GLU A 50 12.30 8.47 -5.63
C GLU A 50 12.44 7.63 -6.91
N LEU A 51 11.29 7.35 -7.52
CA LEU A 51 11.17 6.73 -8.84
C LEU A 51 11.15 7.83 -9.90
N THR A 52 12.01 7.73 -10.90
CA THR A 52 12.04 8.62 -12.06
C THR A 52 11.70 7.84 -13.32
N PHE A 53 10.69 8.29 -14.06
CA PHE A 53 10.47 7.92 -15.46
C PHE A 53 11.02 9.03 -16.35
N THR A 54 11.68 8.69 -17.46
CA THR A 54 12.17 9.63 -18.47
C THR A 54 12.00 9.04 -19.87
N GLY A 55 12.01 9.88 -20.90
CA GLY A 55 11.76 9.41 -22.27
C GLY A 55 10.27 9.23 -22.59
N LEU A 56 9.36 9.79 -21.77
CA LEU A 56 7.92 9.68 -22.04
C LEU A 56 7.57 10.44 -23.34
N GLY A 57 6.80 9.78 -24.21
CA GLY A 57 6.48 10.31 -25.55
C GLY A 57 7.58 10.09 -26.59
N SER A 58 8.65 9.36 -26.23
CA SER A 58 9.69 8.90 -27.16
C SER A 58 9.57 7.40 -27.43
N SER A 59 10.40 6.86 -28.33
CA SER A 59 10.47 5.42 -28.60
C SER A 59 11.12 4.61 -27.47
N THR A 60 11.85 5.26 -26.56
CA THR A 60 12.57 4.62 -25.45
C THR A 60 12.21 5.26 -24.11
N VAL A 61 11.48 4.54 -23.28
CA VAL A 61 11.20 4.95 -21.90
C VAL A 61 12.25 4.32 -21.00
N ASN A 62 12.86 5.10 -20.13
CA ASN A 62 13.78 4.63 -19.09
C ASN A 62 13.20 4.95 -17.71
N ALA A 63 13.58 4.15 -16.72
CA ALA A 63 13.22 4.38 -15.33
C ALA A 63 14.37 4.09 -14.38
N SER A 64 14.48 4.88 -13.32
CA SER A 64 15.48 4.70 -12.27
C SER A 64 14.86 4.92 -10.91
N VAL A 65 15.47 4.32 -9.89
CA VAL A 65 15.10 4.51 -8.49
C VAL A 65 16.33 4.94 -7.73
N ARG A 66 16.16 5.93 -6.84
CA ARG A 66 17.20 6.33 -5.90
C ARG A 66 16.64 6.49 -4.49
N PRO A 67 17.41 6.17 -3.44
CA PRO A 67 17.06 6.55 -2.07
C PRO A 67 16.93 8.05 -1.93
N VAL A 68 15.93 8.48 -1.18
CA VAL A 68 15.85 9.86 -0.69
C VAL A 68 16.55 9.88 0.67
N PRO A 69 17.56 10.73 0.89
CA PRO A 69 18.22 10.84 2.18
C PRO A 69 17.18 11.13 3.27
N SER A 70 17.14 10.28 4.30
CA SER A 70 16.38 10.55 5.52
C SER A 70 17.29 11.20 6.55
N GLY A 71 16.74 12.03 7.42
CA GLY A 71 17.48 12.60 8.54
C GLY A 71 18.11 11.51 9.41
N VAL A 72 19.17 11.84 10.14
CA VAL A 72 19.85 10.90 11.05
C VAL A 72 18.87 10.47 12.15
N VAL A 73 18.29 9.29 12.01
CA VAL A 73 17.51 8.65 13.08
C VAL A 73 18.44 7.65 13.77
N GLY A 74 18.64 7.80 15.08
CA GLY A 74 19.39 6.85 15.90
C GLY A 74 18.67 5.51 15.96
N GLN A 75 18.95 4.62 15.01
CA GLN A 75 18.53 3.23 15.04
C GLN A 75 19.77 2.33 15.01
N SER A 76 19.62 1.12 15.54
CA SER A 76 20.67 0.10 15.52
C SER A 76 21.26 0.00 14.11
N LEU A 77 22.56 0.25 13.99
CA LEU A 77 23.35 0.26 12.75
C LEU A 77 23.31 -1.05 11.94
N THR A 78 22.56 -2.05 12.41
CA THR A 78 22.29 -3.31 11.72
C THR A 78 21.10 -3.23 10.77
N THR A 79 20.23 -2.22 10.89
CA THR A 79 19.00 -2.07 10.09
C THR A 79 18.59 -0.59 9.99
N LEU A 80 18.65 -0.01 8.78
CA LEU A 80 18.05 1.29 8.29
C LEU A 80 19.05 2.46 8.10
N PRO A 81 18.85 3.42 7.14
CA PRO A 81 17.69 3.66 6.27
C PRO A 81 18.02 3.71 4.76
N GLY A 82 17.20 3.08 3.90
CA GLY A 82 17.39 3.06 2.45
C GLY A 82 18.49 2.08 2.03
N GLY A 83 18.17 0.87 1.62
CA GLY A 83 17.08 0.57 0.73
C GLY A 83 17.40 -0.74 0.04
N LEU A 84 16.35 -1.35 -0.45
CA LEU A 84 16.43 -2.53 -1.27
C LEU A 84 17.28 -2.22 -2.51
N GLN A 85 18.02 -3.21 -2.98
CA GLN A 85 18.67 -3.08 -4.28
C GLN A 85 17.63 -3.29 -5.37
N LEU A 86 17.36 -2.23 -6.14
CA LEU A 86 16.47 -2.27 -7.31
C LEU A 86 17.30 -2.19 -8.59
N GLN A 87 16.99 -3.04 -9.55
CA GLN A 87 17.57 -3.01 -10.89
C GLN A 87 16.46 -2.99 -11.93
N LEU A 88 16.49 -2.02 -12.85
CA LEU A 88 15.52 -1.97 -13.94
C LEU A 88 15.55 -3.28 -14.73
N LEU A 89 14.37 -3.89 -14.90
CA LEU A 89 14.17 -5.06 -15.75
C LEU A 89 13.56 -4.66 -17.10
N SER A 90 12.53 -3.82 -17.06
CA SER A 90 11.84 -3.31 -18.23
C SER A 90 11.12 -2.01 -17.92
N SER A 91 10.90 -1.19 -18.93
CA SER A 91 10.06 0.01 -18.87
C SER A 91 9.38 0.23 -20.21
N GLY A 92 8.25 0.92 -20.19
CA GLY A 92 7.52 1.23 -21.41
C GLY A 92 6.40 2.22 -21.16
N ALA A 93 5.93 2.83 -22.25
CA ALA A 93 4.72 3.61 -22.27
C ALA A 93 3.98 3.41 -23.59
N PHE A 94 2.66 3.58 -23.56
CA PHE A 94 1.82 3.59 -24.74
C PHE A 94 0.61 4.49 -24.51
N ASP A 95 0.04 4.98 -25.60
CA ASP A 95 -1.10 5.88 -25.56
C ASP A 95 -2.38 5.12 -25.96
N VAL A 96 -3.50 5.47 -25.34
CA VAL A 96 -4.84 4.98 -25.70
C VAL A 96 -5.76 6.18 -25.87
N GLY A 97 -6.44 6.24 -27.02
CA GLY A 97 -7.30 7.37 -27.39
C GLY A 97 -6.51 8.59 -27.88
N ASP A 98 -7.24 9.67 -28.16
CA ASP A 98 -6.70 10.86 -28.83
C ASP A 98 -6.49 12.04 -27.88
N ARG A 99 -5.52 12.89 -28.22
CA ARG A 99 -5.29 14.18 -27.53
C ARG A 99 -6.52 15.06 -27.61
N GLY A 100 -6.85 15.73 -26.52
CA GLY A 100 -8.04 16.59 -26.44
C GLY A 100 -9.38 15.84 -26.40
N ALA A 101 -9.37 14.51 -26.54
CA ALA A 101 -10.56 13.65 -26.50
C ALA A 101 -10.46 12.59 -25.39
N GLY A 102 -9.81 12.93 -24.27
CA GLY A 102 -9.68 12.04 -23.11
C GLY A 102 -8.57 10.99 -23.20
N GLY A 103 -7.71 11.05 -24.24
CA GLY A 103 -6.58 10.13 -24.41
C GLY A 103 -5.66 10.07 -23.19
N GLN A 104 -5.14 8.89 -22.91
CA GLN A 104 -4.30 8.59 -21.75
C GLN A 104 -2.98 7.97 -22.19
N ARG A 105 -1.89 8.34 -21.54
CA ARG A 105 -0.63 7.63 -21.58
C ARG A 105 -0.56 6.67 -20.41
N TYR A 106 -0.34 5.39 -20.67
CA TYR A 106 0.03 4.40 -19.68
C TYR A 106 1.53 4.29 -19.65
N LEU A 107 2.13 4.28 -18.46
CA LEU A 107 3.55 4.03 -18.27
C LEU A 107 3.75 2.96 -17.21
N SER A 108 4.77 2.14 -17.38
CA SER A 108 5.17 1.17 -16.38
C SER A 108 6.68 0.94 -16.38
N ALA A 109 7.22 0.58 -15.21
CA ALA A 109 8.58 0.09 -15.06
C ALA A 109 8.61 -1.07 -14.07
N THR A 110 9.17 -2.19 -14.51
CA THR A 110 9.42 -3.36 -13.67
C THR A 110 10.85 -3.34 -13.18
N PHE A 111 11.03 -3.45 -11.87
CA PHE A 111 12.33 -3.59 -11.23
C PHE A 111 12.48 -4.99 -10.65
N LYS A 112 13.67 -5.56 -10.82
CA LYS A 112 14.17 -6.66 -10.00
C LYS A 112 14.48 -6.11 -8.60
N VAL A 113 14.10 -6.84 -7.56
CA VAL A 113 14.28 -6.45 -6.15
C VAL A 113 15.14 -7.50 -5.46
N ARG A 114 16.18 -7.05 -4.77
CA ARG A 114 17.03 -7.89 -3.93
C ARG A 114 17.02 -7.37 -2.50
N ASN A 115 16.95 -8.32 -1.57
CA ASN A 115 16.99 -8.07 -0.12
C ASN A 115 18.43 -7.78 0.34
N ALA A 116 18.97 -6.66 -0.12
CA ALA A 116 20.30 -6.16 0.17
C ALA A 116 20.27 -4.64 0.19
N ASN A 117 21.32 -4.03 0.72
CA ASN A 117 21.49 -2.58 0.66
C ASN A 117 21.62 -2.08 -0.80
N VAL A 118 21.53 -0.76 -0.98
CA VAL A 118 21.46 -0.11 -2.30
C VAL A 118 22.74 -0.34 -3.10
N GLN A 119 23.89 -0.39 -2.43
CA GLN A 119 25.21 -0.66 -3.02
C GLN A 119 25.36 -2.12 -3.46
N GLY A 120 24.56 -3.03 -2.88
CA GLY A 120 24.55 -4.45 -3.20
C GLY A 120 25.67 -5.27 -2.57
N ASP A 121 26.51 -4.65 -1.74
CA ASP A 121 27.65 -5.28 -1.05
C ASP A 121 27.24 -6.00 0.25
N ALA A 122 26.13 -5.61 0.88
CA ALA A 122 25.60 -6.27 2.08
C ALA A 122 24.17 -6.78 1.87
N ALA A 123 23.98 -8.11 1.95
CA ALA A 123 22.67 -8.75 2.01
C ALA A 123 22.07 -8.67 3.42
N TYR A 124 20.75 -8.53 3.52
CA TYR A 124 20.07 -8.56 4.82
C TYR A 124 19.85 -10.00 5.26
N ALA A 125 20.15 -10.32 6.51
CA ALA A 125 20.02 -11.67 7.05
C ALA A 125 18.56 -12.12 7.19
N ASP A 126 17.69 -11.18 7.57
CA ASP A 126 16.27 -11.45 7.76
C ASP A 126 15.54 -11.50 6.41
N ALA A 127 14.72 -12.52 6.24
CA ALA A 127 13.79 -12.60 5.12
C ALA A 127 12.72 -11.53 5.28
N ARG A 128 12.31 -10.93 4.14
CA ARG A 128 11.23 -9.94 4.10
C ARG A 128 9.96 -10.53 3.55
N LYS A 129 8.82 -10.04 4.00
CA LYS A 129 7.52 -10.50 3.49
C LYS A 129 6.62 -9.33 3.12
N ASN A 130 5.87 -9.52 2.04
CA ASN A 130 4.83 -8.61 1.55
C ASN A 130 5.31 -7.15 1.57
N LEU A 131 6.49 -6.96 0.99
CA LEU A 131 7.14 -5.68 0.86
C LEU A 131 6.35 -4.80 -0.11
N THR A 132 5.95 -3.63 0.35
CA THR A 132 5.09 -2.69 -0.36
C THR A 132 5.74 -1.32 -0.45
N PHE A 133 5.62 -0.69 -1.62
CA PHE A 133 6.01 0.70 -1.85
C PHE A 133 4.76 1.59 -1.82
N PHE A 134 4.47 2.17 -0.67
CA PHE A 134 3.38 3.11 -0.47
C PHE A 134 3.72 4.44 -1.13
N ALA A 135 2.77 5.05 -1.84
CA ALA A 135 2.97 6.41 -2.32
C ALA A 135 3.01 7.39 -1.15
N ALA A 136 3.92 8.36 -1.22
CA ALA A 136 4.16 9.29 -0.11
C ALA A 136 4.24 10.74 -0.61
N SER A 137 3.69 11.68 0.15
CA SER A 137 3.87 13.11 -0.07
C SER A 137 5.01 13.65 0.79
N THR A 138 5.68 14.68 0.29
CA THR A 138 6.69 15.43 1.05
C THR A 138 6.44 16.93 0.86
N ALA A 139 7.23 17.79 1.50
CA ALA A 139 7.16 19.23 1.22
C ALA A 139 7.51 19.58 -0.25
N ALA A 140 8.22 18.70 -0.96
CA ALA A 140 8.63 18.89 -2.35
C ALA A 140 7.63 18.30 -3.36
N THR A 141 6.57 17.61 -2.92
CA THR A 141 5.58 17.04 -3.84
C THR A 141 4.59 18.07 -4.36
N LEU A 142 4.22 17.94 -5.62
CA LEU A 142 3.32 18.81 -6.36
C LEU A 142 1.88 18.57 -5.93
N GLN A 143 1.15 19.66 -5.66
CA GLN A 143 -0.30 19.66 -5.47
C GLN A 143 -0.80 18.64 -4.42
N GLY A 144 0.01 18.36 -3.41
CA GLY A 144 -0.32 17.38 -2.36
C GLY A 144 -0.48 15.95 -2.89
N THR A 145 0.23 15.58 -3.96
CA THR A 145 0.29 14.22 -4.54
C THR A 145 1.59 13.50 -4.10
N ALA A 146 1.87 12.32 -4.66
CA ALA A 146 3.18 11.67 -4.53
C ALA A 146 4.19 12.11 -5.61
N VAL A 147 3.79 12.94 -6.57
CA VAL A 147 4.65 13.38 -7.67
C VAL A 147 5.53 14.55 -7.20
N SER A 148 6.85 14.43 -7.27
CA SER A 148 7.80 15.50 -6.91
C SER A 148 8.18 16.40 -8.08
N GLN A 149 8.09 15.91 -9.31
CA GLN A 149 8.50 16.69 -10.48
C GLN A 149 7.82 16.21 -11.76
N LEU A 150 7.46 17.17 -12.61
CA LEU A 150 7.05 16.96 -14.00
C LEU A 150 7.87 17.89 -14.90
N VAL A 151 8.59 17.32 -15.86
CA VAL A 151 9.49 18.07 -16.76
C VAL A 151 9.12 17.76 -18.20
N ARG A 152 9.04 18.78 -19.04
CA ARG A 152 8.82 18.68 -20.49
C ARG A 152 10.09 18.27 -21.23
N PHE A 153 9.95 17.99 -22.52
CA PHE A 153 11.08 17.60 -23.37
C PHE A 153 12.19 18.67 -23.45
N ASP A 154 11.83 19.95 -23.36
CA ASP A 154 12.76 21.09 -23.38
C ASP A 154 13.42 21.39 -22.02
N ASN A 155 13.29 20.47 -21.04
CA ASN A 155 13.73 20.61 -19.66
C ASN A 155 13.03 21.69 -18.82
N THR A 156 11.98 22.33 -19.34
CA THR A 156 11.14 23.23 -18.54
C THR A 156 10.13 22.44 -17.70
N ASN A 157 9.58 23.07 -16.66
CA ASN A 157 8.53 22.44 -15.85
C ASN A 157 7.25 22.25 -16.68
N ALA A 158 6.67 21.06 -16.60
CA ALA A 158 5.31 20.82 -17.08
C ALA A 158 4.28 21.44 -16.11
N ASP A 159 3.02 21.50 -16.53
CA ASP A 159 1.95 21.99 -15.66
C ASP A 159 1.83 21.09 -14.42
N PRO A 160 1.99 21.64 -13.19
CA PRO A 160 1.94 20.82 -11.97
C PRO A 160 0.56 20.22 -11.70
N THR A 161 -0.52 20.74 -12.30
CA THR A 161 -1.87 20.19 -12.14
C THR A 161 -2.04 18.83 -12.80
N ILE A 162 -1.16 18.46 -13.75
CA ILE A 162 -1.15 17.12 -14.35
C ILE A 162 -0.98 16.04 -13.27
N ALA A 163 -0.24 16.33 -12.18
CA ALA A 163 -0.05 15.42 -11.06
C ALA A 163 -1.39 15.01 -10.40
N LEU A 164 -2.38 15.90 -10.37
CA LEU A 164 -3.72 15.63 -9.82
C LEU A 164 -4.52 14.64 -10.68
N SER A 165 -4.13 14.47 -11.95
CA SER A 165 -4.77 13.58 -12.92
C SER A 165 -3.94 12.32 -13.23
N MET A 166 -2.82 12.14 -12.53
CA MET A 166 -1.98 10.96 -12.65
C MET A 166 -2.46 9.91 -11.65
N PHE A 167 -2.93 8.78 -12.16
CA PHE A 167 -3.50 7.72 -11.34
C PHE A 167 -2.65 6.44 -11.39
N PRO A 168 -2.46 5.76 -10.25
CA PRO A 168 -1.80 4.46 -10.22
C PRO A 168 -2.70 3.41 -10.90
N THR A 169 -2.05 2.42 -11.53
CA THR A 169 -2.70 1.33 -12.25
C THR A 169 -1.90 0.03 -12.06
N HIS A 170 -2.42 -1.12 -12.47
CA HIS A 170 -1.56 -2.28 -12.73
C HIS A 170 -0.63 -2.00 -13.91
N GLY A 171 0.41 -2.82 -14.10
CA GLY A 171 1.16 -2.82 -15.35
C GLY A 171 0.23 -3.22 -16.50
N MET A 172 0.13 -2.34 -17.50
CA MET A 172 -0.76 -2.50 -18.64
C MET A 172 0.03 -2.80 -19.90
N GLN A 173 -0.62 -3.43 -20.88
CA GLN A 173 -0.16 -3.56 -22.25
C GLN A 173 -1.23 -3.07 -23.22
N TYR A 174 -0.81 -2.52 -24.35
CA TYR A 174 -1.73 -2.17 -25.42
C TYR A 174 -2.17 -3.42 -26.18
N SER A 175 -3.47 -3.62 -26.30
CA SER A 175 -4.04 -4.62 -27.20
C SER A 175 -4.44 -3.96 -28.52
N PRO A 176 -3.71 -4.18 -29.63
CA PRO A 176 -4.08 -3.60 -30.92
C PRO A 176 -5.38 -4.18 -31.48
N VAL A 177 -5.68 -5.44 -31.14
CA VAL A 177 -6.93 -6.11 -31.57
C VAL A 177 -8.15 -5.48 -30.90
N GLN A 178 -8.01 -5.08 -29.65
CA GLN A 178 -9.12 -4.52 -28.87
C GLN A 178 -9.07 -2.99 -28.75
N ASN A 179 -8.01 -2.36 -29.28
CA ASN A 179 -7.71 -0.93 -29.17
C ASN A 179 -7.86 -0.38 -27.73
N ARG A 180 -7.26 -1.08 -26.76
CA ARG A 180 -7.35 -0.70 -25.33
C ARG A 180 -6.17 -1.21 -24.51
N ALA A 181 -6.02 -0.66 -23.31
CA ALA A 181 -5.10 -1.15 -22.30
C ALA A 181 -5.66 -2.43 -21.64
N LEU A 182 -4.84 -3.46 -21.48
CA LEU A 182 -5.16 -4.69 -20.74
C LEU A 182 -4.15 -4.90 -19.61
N VAL A 183 -4.60 -5.46 -18.49
CA VAL A 183 -3.73 -5.81 -17.37
C VAL A 183 -2.76 -6.92 -17.79
N VAL A 184 -1.47 -6.74 -17.49
CA VAL A 184 -0.46 -7.80 -17.63
C VAL A 184 -0.44 -8.60 -16.33
N ALA A 185 -0.73 -9.89 -16.39
CA ALA A 185 -0.88 -10.74 -15.20
C ALA A 185 0.34 -10.67 -14.26
N ASN A 186 1.55 -10.73 -14.81
CA ASN A 186 2.81 -10.63 -14.06
C ASN A 186 3.26 -9.18 -13.80
N ALA A 187 2.37 -8.21 -13.90
CA ALA A 187 2.62 -6.81 -13.55
C ALA A 187 1.47 -6.20 -12.74
N ALA A 188 0.57 -7.04 -12.22
CA ALA A 188 -0.56 -6.62 -11.40
C ALA A 188 -0.14 -6.35 -9.94
N ASP A 189 0.83 -5.44 -9.77
CA ASP A 189 1.50 -5.17 -8.48
C ASP A 189 0.87 -4.00 -7.71
N PHE A 190 -0.01 -3.22 -8.34
CA PHE A 190 -0.78 -2.17 -7.67
C PHE A 190 -1.67 -2.73 -6.56
N GLN A 191 -1.68 -2.04 -5.41
CA GLN A 191 -2.51 -2.34 -4.26
C GLN A 191 -3.19 -1.09 -3.71
N VAL A 192 -4.40 -1.26 -3.20
CA VAL A 192 -5.16 -0.23 -2.47
C VAL A 192 -5.34 -0.60 -1.00
N PHE A 193 -5.42 0.43 -0.17
CA PHE A 193 -5.54 0.35 1.28
C PHE A 193 -6.69 1.22 1.77
N THR A 194 -7.14 0.99 3.00
CA THR A 194 -7.98 1.96 3.70
C THR A 194 -7.12 3.13 4.18
N GLU A 195 -7.73 4.29 4.47
CA GLU A 195 -6.99 5.42 5.08
C GLU A 195 -6.42 5.06 6.46
N ALA A 196 -7.06 4.13 7.18
CA ALA A 196 -6.58 3.66 8.48
C ALA A 196 -5.30 2.85 8.33
N GLU A 197 -5.22 1.92 7.38
CA GLU A 197 -4.01 1.14 7.08
C GLU A 197 -2.85 2.06 6.66
N ALA A 198 -3.14 3.09 5.86
CA ALA A 198 -2.15 4.07 5.43
C ALA A 198 -1.86 5.18 6.46
N ASP A 199 -2.35 5.07 7.70
CA ASP A 199 -2.04 6.02 8.75
C ASP A 199 -0.55 5.94 9.11
N PRO A 200 0.22 7.05 9.02
CA PRO A 200 1.63 7.08 9.40
C PRO A 200 1.95 6.54 10.80
N ALA A 201 0.97 6.53 11.72
CA ALA A 201 1.08 5.96 13.06
C ALA A 201 1.12 4.41 13.09
N ASN A 202 0.65 3.74 12.03
CA ASN A 202 0.67 2.28 11.90
C ASN A 202 2.00 1.73 11.35
N PHE A 203 2.96 2.62 11.12
CA PHE A 203 4.31 2.29 10.66
C PHE A 203 5.30 2.28 11.82
N THR A 204 6.24 1.33 11.83
CA THR A 204 7.34 1.28 12.80
C THR A 204 8.69 1.23 12.09
N PRO A 205 9.58 2.21 12.31
CA PRO A 205 9.32 3.47 13.02
C PRO A 205 8.19 4.29 12.40
N ALA A 206 7.53 5.10 13.24
CA ALA A 206 6.44 5.99 12.81
C ALA A 206 6.90 6.90 11.67
N THR A 207 6.06 7.01 10.65
CA THR A 207 6.35 7.85 9.49
C THR A 207 6.06 9.30 9.85
N THR A 208 7.11 10.12 9.93
CA THR A 208 6.96 11.53 10.30
C THR A 208 7.77 12.44 9.38
N ALA A 209 7.35 13.70 9.29
CA ALA A 209 8.09 14.72 8.56
C ALA A 209 9.50 14.94 9.15
N GLY A 210 9.68 14.72 10.46
CA GLY A 210 10.98 14.82 11.12
C GLY A 210 11.92 13.65 10.80
N ALA A 211 11.40 12.44 10.64
CA ALA A 211 12.23 11.24 10.40
C ALA A 211 12.51 11.01 8.90
N LEU A 212 11.50 11.15 8.05
CA LEU A 212 11.57 10.77 6.63
C LEU A 212 11.20 11.90 5.66
N HIS A 213 10.92 13.11 6.17
CA HIS A 213 10.38 14.23 5.37
C HIS A 213 9.03 13.93 4.70
N VAL A 214 8.35 12.86 5.14
CA VAL A 214 7.03 12.47 4.66
C VAL A 214 5.97 13.29 5.39
N THR A 215 5.15 14.00 4.62
CA THR A 215 4.02 14.79 5.12
C THR A 215 2.70 14.02 5.12
N GLY A 216 2.66 12.87 4.44
CA GLY A 216 1.51 11.98 4.40
C GLY A 216 1.81 10.74 3.55
N LEU A 217 1.13 9.63 3.87
CA LEU A 217 1.08 8.45 3.04
C LEU A 217 -0.26 8.41 2.31
N PHE A 218 -0.26 7.89 1.09
CA PHE A 218 -1.48 7.65 0.35
C PHE A 218 -1.92 6.18 0.51
N PRO A 219 -3.23 5.90 0.55
CA PRO A 219 -3.77 4.55 0.68
C PRO A 219 -3.66 3.73 -0.61
N TYR A 220 -2.51 3.79 -1.27
CA TYR A 220 -2.16 2.96 -2.41
C TYR A 220 -0.65 2.74 -2.51
N GLY A 221 -0.25 1.66 -3.18
CA GLY A 221 1.15 1.33 -3.38
C GLY A 221 1.36 0.23 -4.41
N PHE A 222 2.59 -0.28 -4.43
CA PHE A 222 3.00 -1.38 -5.32
C PHE A 222 3.70 -2.46 -4.51
N VAL A 223 3.24 -3.69 -4.60
CA VAL A 223 3.78 -4.82 -3.82
C VAL A 223 4.86 -5.56 -4.59
N VAL A 224 5.88 -6.01 -3.89
CA VAL A 224 6.90 -6.92 -4.43
C VAL A 224 6.33 -8.32 -4.49
N ARG A 225 6.34 -8.89 -5.68
CA ARG A 225 6.10 -10.31 -5.92
C ARG A 225 7.41 -11.08 -6.01
N SER A 226 7.37 -12.38 -5.71
CA SER A 226 8.52 -13.25 -5.95
C SER A 226 8.89 -13.26 -7.43
N ALA A 227 10.17 -13.49 -7.74
CA ALA A 227 10.63 -13.65 -9.11
C ALA A 227 9.92 -14.82 -9.83
N SER A 228 9.41 -15.81 -9.08
CA SER A 228 8.58 -16.91 -9.55
C SER A 228 7.13 -16.55 -9.88
N GLY A 229 6.64 -15.36 -9.49
CA GLY A 229 5.38 -14.80 -9.97
C GLY A 229 4.38 -14.42 -8.88
N SER A 230 3.99 -15.37 -8.02
CA SER A 230 2.84 -15.20 -7.11
C SER A 230 3.19 -15.02 -5.63
N GLY A 231 4.42 -15.35 -5.20
CA GLY A 231 4.83 -15.25 -3.81
C GLY A 231 5.03 -13.80 -3.32
N ARG A 232 5.19 -13.63 -2.01
CA ARG A 232 5.45 -12.34 -1.35
C ARG A 232 6.69 -12.35 -0.44
N ALA A 233 7.46 -13.43 -0.44
CA ALA A 233 8.66 -13.55 0.37
C ALA A 233 9.90 -13.19 -0.44
N LEU A 234 10.81 -12.42 0.16
CA LEU A 234 12.19 -12.28 -0.26
C LEU A 234 13.08 -13.01 0.75
N PRO A 235 13.89 -13.98 0.32
CA PRO A 235 14.76 -14.70 1.24
C PRO A 235 15.78 -13.77 1.90
N GLY A 236 16.22 -14.15 3.09
CA GLY A 236 17.38 -13.56 3.74
C GLY A 236 18.68 -14.07 3.09
N ASN A 237 19.73 -13.28 3.19
CA ASN A 237 21.07 -13.56 2.66
C ASN A 237 21.11 -13.88 1.15
N PRO A 238 20.44 -13.13 0.24
CA PRO A 238 20.56 -13.37 -1.19
C PRO A 238 22.01 -13.18 -1.67
N GLY A 239 22.46 -14.07 -2.54
CA GLY A 239 23.79 -13.98 -3.17
C GLY A 239 23.96 -12.68 -3.97
N PRO A 240 25.20 -12.24 -4.27
CA PRO A 240 25.45 -11.09 -5.15
C PRO A 240 24.72 -11.25 -6.49
N GLY A 241 23.95 -10.23 -6.90
CA GLY A 241 23.17 -10.26 -8.13
C GLY A 241 21.95 -11.20 -8.12
N GLN A 242 21.64 -11.86 -7.00
CA GLN A 242 20.44 -12.68 -6.86
C GLN A 242 19.23 -11.80 -6.53
N PHE A 243 18.40 -11.52 -7.54
CA PHE A 243 17.17 -10.76 -7.38
C PHE A 243 15.97 -11.71 -7.31
N ASP A 244 15.49 -11.96 -6.09
CA ASP A 244 14.38 -12.88 -5.82
C ASP A 244 13.01 -12.20 -5.88
N GLY A 245 12.96 -10.88 -6.08
CA GLY A 245 11.73 -10.09 -6.16
C GLY A 245 11.56 -9.36 -7.49
N ARG A 246 10.31 -9.02 -7.80
CA ARG A 246 9.95 -8.08 -8.86
C ARG A 246 8.85 -7.15 -8.38
N VAL A 247 8.87 -5.92 -8.85
CA VAL A 247 7.78 -4.95 -8.64
C VAL A 247 7.59 -4.13 -9.89
N THR A 248 6.33 -3.88 -10.25
CA THR A 248 5.97 -3.03 -11.38
C THR A 248 5.29 -1.77 -10.88
N PHE A 249 5.95 -0.63 -11.04
CA PHE A 249 5.33 0.67 -10.83
C PHE A 249 4.62 1.07 -12.11
N ALA A 250 3.33 1.39 -12.03
CA ALA A 250 2.54 1.72 -13.21
C ALA A 250 1.50 2.80 -12.93
N TYR A 251 1.35 3.70 -13.89
CA TYR A 251 0.48 4.85 -13.81
C TYR A 251 -0.14 5.15 -15.16
N ARG A 252 -1.26 5.88 -15.14
CA ARG A 252 -1.80 6.58 -16.30
C ARG A 252 -1.86 8.08 -16.05
N LEU A 253 -1.66 8.86 -17.09
CA LEU A 253 -1.82 10.31 -17.09
C LEU A 253 -2.53 10.76 -18.38
N PRO A 254 -3.30 11.85 -18.36
CA PRO A 254 -3.93 12.37 -19.57
C PRO A 254 -2.88 12.90 -20.54
N LEU A 255 -3.12 12.66 -21.83
CA LEU A 255 -2.39 13.34 -22.88
C LEU A 255 -2.75 14.82 -22.90
N GLN A 256 -1.74 15.68 -22.96
CA GLN A 256 -1.95 17.11 -23.04
C GLN A 256 -2.41 17.51 -24.45
N ALA A 257 -3.00 18.70 -24.54
CA ALA A 257 -3.53 19.24 -25.80
C ALA A 257 -2.49 19.23 -26.93
N THR A 258 -1.21 19.41 -26.61
CA THR A 258 -0.09 19.29 -27.54
C THR A 258 0.97 18.34 -26.98
N ALA A 259 1.72 17.67 -27.86
CA ALA A 259 2.81 16.79 -27.44
C ALA A 259 3.92 17.52 -26.67
N ALA A 260 4.18 18.79 -27.00
CA ALA A 260 5.18 19.61 -26.31
C ALA A 260 4.81 19.92 -24.85
N ALA A 261 3.50 19.87 -24.50
CA ALA A 261 3.04 20.08 -23.14
C ALA A 261 3.09 18.82 -22.28
N ASP A 262 3.24 17.63 -22.88
CA ASP A 262 3.34 16.38 -22.13
C ASP A 262 4.57 16.36 -21.20
N PRO A 263 4.46 15.71 -20.03
CA PRO A 263 5.64 15.34 -19.26
C PRO A 263 6.51 14.38 -20.06
N TYR A 264 7.78 14.74 -20.23
CA TYR A 264 8.86 13.88 -20.70
C TYR A 264 9.49 13.09 -19.54
N GLN A 265 9.55 13.70 -18.35
CA GLN A 265 10.02 13.08 -17.12
C GLN A 265 9.00 13.26 -16.00
N VAL A 266 8.84 12.22 -15.18
CA VAL A 266 8.01 12.22 -13.97
C VAL A 266 8.81 11.66 -12.81
N ARG A 267 8.77 12.33 -11.65
CA ARG A 267 9.37 11.82 -10.41
C ARG A 267 8.31 11.59 -9.35
N ILE A 268 8.40 10.46 -8.65
CA ILE A 268 7.38 9.99 -7.71
C ILE A 268 8.07 9.51 -6.45
N ILE A 269 7.53 9.90 -5.30
CA ILE A 269 8.04 9.51 -3.99
C ILE A 269 7.25 8.32 -3.46
N VAL A 270 7.97 7.28 -3.05
CA VAL A 270 7.39 6.08 -2.43
C VAL A 270 8.15 5.70 -1.17
N GLN A 271 7.43 5.24 -0.16
CA GLN A 271 7.98 4.67 1.06
C GLN A 271 7.91 3.14 0.98
N ALA A 272 9.06 2.49 1.12
CA ALA A 272 9.13 1.05 1.25
C ALA A 272 8.79 0.65 2.70
N ALA A 273 7.89 -0.32 2.86
CA ALA A 273 7.58 -0.94 4.14
C ALA A 273 7.19 -2.41 3.97
N GLU A 274 7.46 -3.24 4.97
CA GLU A 274 6.86 -4.58 5.04
C GLU A 274 5.43 -4.45 5.58
N ASP A 275 4.49 -5.14 4.95
CA ASP A 275 3.09 -5.18 5.35
C ASP A 275 2.73 -6.59 5.86
N THR A 276 2.07 -6.68 6.99
CA THR A 276 1.70 -7.97 7.59
C THR A 276 0.58 -8.70 6.84
N GLN A 277 -0.25 -8.00 6.07
CA GLN A 277 -1.47 -8.55 5.47
C GLN A 277 -1.31 -8.77 3.94
N PRO A 278 -1.19 -10.02 3.45
CA PRO A 278 -1.11 -10.28 2.02
C PRO A 278 -2.41 -9.91 1.31
N ARG A 279 -2.28 -9.19 0.20
CA ARG A 279 -3.41 -8.65 -0.57
C ARG A 279 -3.18 -8.71 -2.08
N VAL A 280 -4.27 -8.80 -2.82
CA VAL A 280 -4.34 -8.42 -4.24
C VAL A 280 -5.42 -7.35 -4.41
N THR A 281 -5.30 -6.55 -5.47
CA THR A 281 -6.29 -5.51 -5.79
C THR A 281 -6.88 -5.76 -7.16
N GLU A 282 -8.16 -5.43 -7.30
CA GLU A 282 -8.83 -5.26 -8.59
C GLU A 282 -8.85 -3.77 -8.95
N SER A 283 -8.03 -3.36 -9.94
CA SER A 283 -8.00 -1.96 -10.40
C SER A 283 -9.23 -1.60 -11.24
N LEU A 284 -9.49 -0.31 -11.43
CA LEU A 284 -10.60 0.16 -12.28
C LEU A 284 -10.45 -0.33 -13.73
N GLU A 285 -9.22 -0.34 -14.24
CA GLU A 285 -8.91 -0.84 -15.58
C GLU A 285 -9.18 -2.35 -15.68
N GLU A 286 -8.89 -3.11 -14.62
CA GLU A 286 -9.18 -4.54 -14.59
C GLU A 286 -10.69 -4.83 -14.57
N GLN A 287 -11.47 -4.06 -13.83
CA GLN A 287 -12.93 -4.23 -13.77
C GLN A 287 -13.60 -4.08 -15.14
N ALA A 288 -13.14 -3.10 -15.92
CA ALA A 288 -13.64 -2.89 -17.27
C ALA A 288 -13.10 -3.95 -18.25
N THR A 289 -11.83 -4.31 -18.09
CA THR A 289 -11.07 -5.07 -19.07
C THR A 289 -10.09 -6.01 -18.37
N PRO A 290 -10.55 -7.17 -17.88
CA PRO A 290 -9.67 -8.12 -17.23
C PRO A 290 -8.60 -8.58 -18.23
N GLY A 291 -7.36 -8.65 -17.74
CA GLY A 291 -6.26 -9.22 -18.49
C GLY A 291 -6.33 -10.74 -18.59
N GLU A 292 -5.18 -11.38 -18.75
CA GLU A 292 -5.07 -12.85 -18.81
C GLU A 292 -5.46 -13.55 -17.49
N GLN A 293 -5.40 -12.82 -16.37
CA GLN A 293 -5.73 -13.33 -15.04
C GLN A 293 -6.64 -12.34 -14.30
N THR A 294 -7.74 -12.87 -13.76
CA THR A 294 -8.65 -12.14 -12.88
C THR A 294 -8.04 -11.97 -11.48
N VAL A 295 -8.51 -10.97 -10.74
CA VAL A 295 -8.15 -10.76 -9.33
C VAL A 295 -8.37 -12.01 -8.47
N THR A 296 -9.44 -12.76 -8.72
CA THR A 296 -9.74 -14.02 -8.01
C THR A 296 -8.65 -15.07 -8.25
N GLN A 297 -8.21 -15.23 -9.49
CA GLN A 297 -7.12 -16.15 -9.84
C GLN A 297 -5.79 -15.72 -9.20
N ARG A 298 -5.49 -14.41 -9.19
CA ARG A 298 -4.28 -13.90 -8.52
C ARG A 298 -4.34 -14.11 -7.01
N GLY A 299 -5.50 -13.89 -6.40
CA GLY A 299 -5.73 -14.14 -4.97
C GLY A 299 -5.49 -15.61 -4.60
N ALA A 300 -6.06 -16.54 -5.38
CA ALA A 300 -5.86 -17.98 -5.20
C ALA A 300 -4.39 -18.40 -5.41
N ALA A 301 -3.73 -17.85 -6.44
CA ALA A 301 -2.33 -18.13 -6.71
C ALA A 301 -1.42 -17.65 -5.57
N LEU A 302 -1.67 -16.47 -5.01
CA LEU A 302 -0.96 -15.97 -3.83
C LEU A 302 -1.24 -16.84 -2.61
N GLN A 303 -2.51 -17.21 -2.37
CA GLN A 303 -2.92 -18.03 -1.23
C GLN A 303 -2.16 -19.36 -1.19
N GLY A 304 -1.93 -19.99 -2.35
CA GLY A 304 -1.16 -21.23 -2.47
C GLY A 304 0.33 -21.10 -2.14
N THR A 305 0.86 -19.88 -1.99
CA THR A 305 2.27 -19.63 -1.60
C THR A 305 2.45 -19.28 -0.13
N LEU A 306 1.36 -19.03 0.61
CA LEU A 306 1.43 -18.61 2.00
C LEU A 306 1.50 -19.82 2.94
N SER A 307 2.12 -19.62 4.11
CA SER A 307 2.12 -20.61 5.18
C SER A 307 0.74 -20.69 5.86
N GLY A 308 0.43 -21.83 6.47
CA GLY A 308 -0.88 -22.08 7.09
C GLY A 308 -1.28 -21.00 8.12
N GLY A 309 -2.52 -20.51 8.01
CA GLY A 309 -3.11 -19.50 8.91
C GLY A 309 -3.18 -18.09 8.34
N GLN A 310 -2.50 -17.79 7.22
CA GLN A 310 -2.63 -16.50 6.54
C GLN A 310 -3.72 -16.57 5.45
N THR A 311 -4.55 -15.54 5.37
CA THR A 311 -5.58 -15.39 4.33
C THR A 311 -5.24 -14.22 3.42
N VAL A 312 -5.30 -14.42 2.11
CA VAL A 312 -5.20 -13.35 1.13
C VAL A 312 -6.49 -12.54 1.12
N GLN A 313 -6.35 -11.22 1.23
CA GLN A 313 -7.45 -10.30 0.99
C GLN A 313 -7.53 -9.90 -0.48
N VAL A 314 -8.75 -9.69 -0.97
CA VAL A 314 -9.00 -9.10 -2.28
C VAL A 314 -9.60 -7.71 -2.09
N ALA A 315 -8.79 -6.68 -2.27
CA ALA A 315 -9.25 -5.31 -2.21
C ALA A 315 -9.86 -4.88 -3.54
N TYR A 316 -10.99 -4.19 -3.50
CA TYR A 316 -11.69 -3.76 -4.72
C TYR A 316 -12.28 -2.36 -4.59
N LEU A 317 -12.25 -1.65 -5.71
CA LEU A 317 -12.80 -0.30 -5.86
C LEU A 317 -14.28 -0.34 -6.27
N ALA A 318 -14.94 0.81 -6.24
CA ALA A 318 -16.34 0.94 -6.63
C ALA A 318 -16.54 0.48 -8.08
N GLY A 319 -17.65 -0.20 -8.35
CA GLY A 319 -17.93 -0.82 -9.67
C GLY A 319 -17.53 -2.30 -9.79
N SER A 320 -16.78 -2.83 -8.82
CA SER A 320 -16.39 -4.25 -8.79
C SER A 320 -17.60 -5.19 -8.73
N THR A 321 -17.50 -6.31 -9.45
CA THR A 321 -18.43 -7.44 -9.36
C THR A 321 -17.88 -8.60 -8.51
N TYR A 322 -16.75 -8.38 -7.82
CA TYR A 322 -16.11 -9.38 -6.99
C TYR A 322 -17.05 -9.88 -5.88
N SER A 323 -17.25 -11.19 -5.84
CA SER A 323 -18.13 -11.87 -4.87
C SER A 323 -17.40 -12.99 -4.10
N GLY A 324 -16.07 -13.01 -4.14
CA GLY A 324 -15.28 -14.03 -3.46
C GLY A 324 -15.18 -13.81 -1.95
N ALA A 325 -14.74 -14.84 -1.24
CA ALA A 325 -14.44 -14.74 0.20
C ALA A 325 -13.22 -13.84 0.45
N ASN A 326 -13.16 -13.17 1.60
CA ASN A 326 -12.07 -12.26 2.01
C ASN A 326 -11.96 -10.96 1.19
N GLY A 327 -13.09 -10.49 0.63
CA GLY A 327 -13.16 -9.20 -0.04
C GLY A 327 -13.06 -8.02 0.93
N VAL A 328 -12.21 -7.04 0.60
CA VAL A 328 -12.07 -5.76 1.31
C VAL A 328 -12.55 -4.64 0.39
N ARG A 329 -13.70 -4.06 0.72
CA ARG A 329 -14.27 -2.96 -0.06
C ARG A 329 -13.57 -1.65 0.31
N VAL A 330 -12.81 -1.08 -0.64
CA VAL A 330 -12.12 0.22 -0.46
C VAL A 330 -12.85 1.35 -1.18
N CYS A 331 -13.64 1.06 -2.22
CA CYS A 331 -14.44 1.98 -3.06
C CYS A 331 -13.66 3.11 -3.76
N GLN A 332 -12.94 3.92 -2.99
CA GLN A 332 -12.11 5.03 -3.43
C GLN A 332 -10.89 5.21 -2.53
N VAL A 333 -9.76 5.58 -3.12
CA VAL A 333 -8.51 5.88 -2.42
C VAL A 333 -8.04 7.29 -2.73
N ARG A 334 -7.51 8.00 -1.74
CA ARG A 334 -6.94 9.33 -1.93
C ARG A 334 -5.65 9.26 -2.75
N THR A 335 -5.54 10.13 -3.75
CA THR A 335 -4.31 10.31 -4.55
C THR A 335 -3.74 11.73 -4.45
N ALA A 336 -4.51 12.66 -3.87
CA ALA A 336 -4.05 14.01 -3.55
C ALA A 336 -4.73 14.57 -2.28
N GLY A 337 -4.04 15.47 -1.58
CA GLY A 337 -4.51 16.11 -0.36
C GLY A 337 -4.21 15.29 0.91
N THR A 338 -4.70 15.78 2.06
CA THR A 338 -4.52 15.10 3.36
C THR A 338 -5.64 14.09 3.61
N ALA A 339 -5.48 13.19 4.58
CA ALA A 339 -6.53 12.24 4.97
C ALA A 339 -7.83 12.95 5.44
N GLN A 340 -7.68 14.10 6.10
CA GLN A 340 -8.79 14.92 6.59
C GLN A 340 -9.42 15.81 5.50
N ALA A 341 -8.64 16.18 4.48
CA ALA A 341 -9.07 17.04 3.37
C ALA A 341 -8.54 16.50 2.03
N PRO A 342 -9.07 15.37 1.54
CA PRO A 342 -8.72 14.79 0.24
C PRO A 342 -9.13 15.76 -0.88
N THR A 343 -8.25 15.98 -1.86
CA THR A 343 -8.55 16.83 -3.03
C THR A 343 -8.78 16.02 -4.29
N VAL A 344 -8.20 14.82 -4.38
CA VAL A 344 -8.44 13.87 -5.48
C VAL A 344 -8.52 12.45 -4.93
N ARG A 345 -9.43 11.66 -5.53
CA ARG A 345 -9.58 10.23 -5.25
C ARG A 345 -9.59 9.44 -6.55
N LEU A 346 -9.03 8.23 -6.49
CA LEU A 346 -9.21 7.17 -7.48
C LEU A 346 -10.36 6.28 -7.04
N GLY A 347 -11.29 5.97 -7.93
CA GLY A 347 -12.48 5.17 -7.63
C GLY A 347 -13.75 6.01 -7.60
N GLY A 348 -14.79 5.49 -6.95
CA GLY A 348 -16.10 6.12 -6.87
C GLY A 348 -16.73 5.98 -5.48
N PRO A 349 -17.88 6.62 -5.25
CA PRO A 349 -18.62 6.43 -4.02
C PRO A 349 -18.97 4.95 -3.81
N CYS A 350 -18.89 4.51 -2.55
CA CYS A 350 -19.74 3.40 -2.12
C CYS A 350 -21.18 3.93 -2.06
#